data_AF-A0A9Q3V8P8-F1
#
_entry.id   AF-A0A9Q3V8P8-F1
#
_cell.length_a   1.000
_cell.length_b   1.000
_cell.length_c   1.000
_cell.angle_alpha   90.00
_cell.angle_beta   90.00
_cell.angle_gamma   90.00
#
_symmetry.space_group_name_H-M   'P 1'
#
loop_
_entity.id
_entity.type
_entity.pdbx_description
1 polymer ?
#
loop_
_entity_poly.entity_id
_entity_poly.type
_entity_poly.pdbx_seq_one_letter_code
_entity_poly.pdbx_strand_id
1 'polypeptide(L)'
;MLIVENLCRSEDTKDVRYDYSYRVVKNKVSFPEIYKVQIESYGIEVERRDIVNGFLVNIERDYVKNISPNKDKVIALIKMLYKHTVSPLHLIDILGEYIDDYTTDYDEMLNNICSC
;
A
#
# COMPACT_ATOMS: atom_id res chain seq x y z
N MET A 1 -8.49 8.45 3.23
CA MET A 1 -7.17 7.82 3.16
C MET A 1 -6.22 8.58 4.07
N LEU A 2 -5.69 7.91 5.10
CA LEU A 2 -4.72 8.48 6.05
C LEU A 2 -3.41 7.73 5.90
N ILE A 3 -2.28 8.43 5.73
CA ILE A 3 -0.96 7.78 5.72
C ILE A 3 -0.60 7.41 7.16
N VAL A 4 -0.29 6.14 7.41
CA VAL A 4 0.04 5.63 8.75
C VAL A 4 1.46 5.10 8.87
N GLU A 5 2.15 4.92 7.75
CA GLU A 5 3.57 4.57 7.67
C GLU A 5 4.11 5.16 6.36
N ASN A 6 5.37 5.61 6.35
CA ASN A 6 6.03 6.11 5.14
C ASN A 6 7.52 5.75 5.14
N LEU A 7 7.96 5.01 4.12
CA LEU A 7 9.35 4.70 3.87
C LEU A 7 9.81 5.48 2.64
N CYS A 8 10.83 6.32 2.81
CA CYS A 8 11.40 7.13 1.73
C CYS A 8 12.80 6.62 1.36
N ARG A 9 13.14 6.66 0.08
CA ARG A 9 14.51 6.49 -0.42
C ARG A 9 14.74 7.34 -1.66
N SER A 10 16.00 7.66 -1.90
CA SER A 10 16.44 8.39 -3.09
C SER A 10 17.49 7.55 -3.80
N GLU A 11 17.37 7.47 -5.13
CA GLU A 11 18.36 6.86 -6.00
C GLU A 11 18.89 7.92 -6.97
N ASP A 12 20.19 8.19 -6.91
CA ASP A 12 20.84 9.13 -7.82
C ASP A 12 21.49 8.38 -8.98
N THR A 13 21.10 8.74 -10.20
CA THR A 13 21.83 8.40 -11.43
C THR A 13 22.59 9.64 -11.92
N LYS A 14 23.37 9.52 -13.00
CA LYS A 14 24.18 10.64 -13.51
C LYS A 14 23.35 11.90 -13.81
N ASP A 15 22.13 11.72 -14.33
CA ASP A 15 21.32 12.82 -14.87
C ASP A 15 19.96 12.97 -14.15
N VAL A 16 19.53 11.94 -13.42
CA VAL A 16 18.20 11.87 -12.79
C VAL A 16 18.31 11.39 -11.36
N ARG A 17 17.67 12.11 -10.44
CA ARG A 17 17.40 11.65 -9.08
C ARG A 17 15.98 11.13 -8.99
N TYR A 18 15.82 9.93 -8.45
CA TYR A 18 14.53 9.30 -8.22
C TYR A 18 14.21 9.30 -6.73
N ASP A 19 13.20 10.05 -6.32
CA ASP A 19 12.71 10.06 -4.95
C ASP A 19 11.48 9.16 -4.84
N TYR A 20 11.62 8.06 -4.10
CA TYR A 20 10.55 7.10 -3.87
C TYR A 20 9.90 7.33 -2.50
N SER A 21 8.59 7.11 -2.43
CA SER A 21 7.83 7.03 -1.19
C SER A 21 6.92 5.82 -1.23
N TYR A 22 7.06 4.95 -0.23
CA TYR A 22 6.24 3.77 -0.03
C TYR A 22 5.40 4.01 1.22
N ARG A 23 4.09 4.14 1.07
CA ARG A 23 3.17 4.53 2.14
C ARG A 23 2.16 3.45 2.46
N VAL A 24 1.99 3.14 3.74
CA VAL A 24 0.81 2.40 4.21
C VAL A 24 -0.30 3.39 4.42
N VAL A 25 -1.45 3.09 3.84
CA VAL A 25 -2.63 3.96 3.89
C VAL A 25 -3.75 3.27 4.65
N LYS A 26 -4.36 3.96 5.60
CA LYS A 26 -5.51 3.50 6.35
C LYS A 26 -6.80 4.03 5.71
N ASN A 27 -7.74 3.13 5.53
CA ASN A 27 -9.08 3.33 5.00
C ASN A 27 -10.10 2.54 5.83
N LYS A 28 -11.36 2.60 5.41
CA LYS A 28 -12.44 1.78 5.96
C LYS A 28 -13.16 1.07 4.82
N VAL A 29 -13.52 -0.18 5.04
CA VAL A 29 -14.37 -0.97 4.13
C VAL A 29 -15.71 -1.19 4.84
N SER A 30 -16.80 -0.99 4.11
CA SER A 30 -18.15 -1.22 4.64
C SER A 30 -18.65 -2.56 4.13
N PHE A 31 -19.28 -3.33 5.01
CA PHE A 31 -19.96 -4.58 4.69
C PHE A 31 -21.45 -4.40 4.98
N PRO A 32 -22.24 -3.85 4.04
CA PRO A 32 -23.63 -3.46 4.31
C PRO A 32 -24.53 -4.66 4.59
N GLU A 33 -24.21 -5.81 3.98
CA GLU A 33 -24.96 -7.07 4.10
C GLU A 33 -24.77 -7.72 5.48
N ILE A 34 -23.69 -7.36 6.20
CA ILE A 34 -23.34 -7.92 7.51
C ILE A 34 -23.36 -6.78 8.53
N TYR A 35 -24.50 -6.59 9.19
CA TYR A 35 -24.69 -5.68 10.33
C TYR A 35 -24.26 -4.20 10.10
N LYS A 36 -24.14 -3.74 8.84
CA LYS A 36 -23.59 -2.41 8.49
C LYS A 36 -22.23 -2.13 9.14
N VAL A 37 -21.40 -3.16 9.29
CA VAL A 37 -20.10 -3.03 9.93
C VAL A 37 -19.14 -2.25 9.03
N GLN A 38 -18.35 -1.36 9.66
CA GLN A 38 -17.18 -0.75 9.03
C GLN A 38 -15.92 -1.34 9.65
N ILE A 39 -15.09 -1.95 8.80
CA ILE A 39 -13.81 -2.53 9.19
C ILE A 39 -12.69 -1.58 8.76
N GLU A 40 -11.72 -1.40 9.65
CA GLU A 40 -10.48 -0.71 9.29
C GLU A 40 -9.70 -1.54 8.29
N SER A 41 -9.13 -0.89 7.30
CA SER A 41 -8.47 -1.54 6.19
C SER A 41 -7.20 -0.79 5.84
N TYR A 42 -6.13 -1.52 5.57
CA TYR A 42 -4.84 -0.98 5.22
C TYR A 42 -4.50 -1.33 3.79
N GLY A 43 -3.94 -0.36 3.08
CA GLY A 43 -3.49 -0.47 1.71
C GLY A 43 -2.07 0.07 1.55
N ILE A 44 -1.57 0.03 0.32
CA ILE A 44 -0.22 0.51 -0.03
C ILE A 44 -0.33 1.52 -1.17
N GLU A 45 0.43 2.59 -1.09
CA GLU A 45 0.67 3.54 -2.16
C GLU A 45 2.18 3.63 -2.41
N VAL A 46 2.59 3.59 -3.68
CA VAL A 46 3.97 3.83 -4.08
C VAL A 46 4.02 5.00 -5.04
N GLU A 47 4.90 5.95 -4.76
CA GLU A 47 5.15 7.12 -5.58
C GLU A 47 6.64 7.22 -5.92
N ARG A 48 6.94 7.61 -7.16
CA ARG A 48 8.26 8.01 -7.61
C ARG A 48 8.19 9.42 -8.17
N ARG A 49 9.14 10.27 -7.77
CA ARG A 49 9.37 11.60 -8.35
C ARG A 49 10.69 11.60 -9.08
N ASP A 50 10.67 12.01 -10.33
CA ASP A 50 11.87 12.08 -11.17
C ASP A 50 12.34 13.52 -11.23
N ILE A 51 13.58 13.76 -10.80
CA ILE A 51 14.17 15.09 -10.66
C ILE A 51 15.39 15.17 -11.58
N VAL A 52 15.36 16.09 -12.55
CA VAL A 52 16.45 16.32 -13.51
C VAL A 52 16.96 17.75 -13.33
N ASN A 53 18.26 17.91 -13.08
CA ASN A 53 18.87 19.22 -12.81
C ASN A 53 18.15 20.03 -11.71
N GLY A 54 17.63 19.34 -10.69
CA GLY A 54 16.87 19.97 -9.60
C GLY A 54 15.40 20.30 -9.93
N PHE A 55 14.94 20.05 -11.16
CA PHE A 55 13.56 20.25 -11.56
C PHE A 55 12.79 18.94 -11.49
N LEU A 56 11.62 18.97 -10.86
CA LEU A 56 10.67 17.86 -10.90
C LEU A 56 10.08 17.76 -12.31
N VAL A 57 10.40 16.69 -13.01
CA VAL A 57 9.95 16.48 -14.40
C VAL A 57 8.82 15.47 -14.52
N ASN A 58 8.70 14.55 -13.56
CA ASN A 58 7.67 13.52 -13.57
C ASN A 58 7.29 13.06 -12.16
N ILE A 59 6.03 12.66 -11.99
CA ILE A 59 5.53 11.98 -10.80
C ILE A 59 4.75 10.77 -11.28
N GLU A 60 5.20 9.58 -10.88
CA GLU A 60 4.49 8.33 -11.11
C GLU A 60 3.96 7.81 -9.79
N ARG A 61 2.71 7.34 -9.77
CA ARG A 61 2.06 6.87 -8.55
C ARG A 61 1.04 5.79 -8.87
N ASP A 62 1.02 4.75 -8.04
CA ASP A 62 -0.02 3.73 -8.03
C ASP A 62 -0.34 3.29 -6.59
N TYR A 63 -1.50 2.66 -6.40
CA TYR A 63 -1.95 2.24 -5.08
C TYR A 63 -2.95 1.08 -5.11
N VAL A 64 -2.99 0.34 -4.01
CA VAL A 64 -4.11 -0.55 -3.65
C VAL A 64 -4.69 -0.07 -2.34
N LYS A 65 -5.95 0.38 -2.35
CA LYS A 65 -6.58 1.08 -1.21
C LYS A 65 -6.83 0.18 -0.01
N ASN A 66 -7.16 -1.09 -0.27
CA ASN A 66 -7.59 -2.07 0.71
C ASN A 66 -6.91 -3.39 0.38
N ILE A 67 -6.05 -3.86 1.28
CA ILE A 67 -5.33 -5.12 1.15
C ILE A 67 -5.73 -6.05 2.29
N SER A 68 -5.70 -5.56 3.54
CA SER A 68 -6.06 -6.35 4.72
C SER A 68 -6.44 -5.43 5.89
N PRO A 69 -7.30 -5.89 6.82
CA PRO A 69 -7.50 -5.22 8.10
C PRO A 69 -6.30 -5.37 9.05
N ASN A 70 -5.38 -6.29 8.79
CA ASN A 70 -4.18 -6.50 9.59
C ASN A 70 -3.05 -5.54 9.17
N LYS A 71 -2.86 -4.48 9.97
CA LYS A 71 -1.82 -3.46 9.74
C LYS A 71 -0.42 -4.07 9.62
N ASP A 72 -0.06 -5.03 10.47
CA ASP A 72 1.30 -5.56 10.54
C ASP A 72 1.65 -6.39 9.30
N LYS A 73 0.68 -7.14 8.75
CA LYS A 73 0.84 -7.83 7.46
C LYS A 73 1.10 -6.85 6.32
N VAL A 74 0.37 -5.73 6.27
CA VAL A 74 0.57 -4.69 5.24
C VAL A 74 1.91 -3.97 5.43
N ILE A 75 2.36 -3.76 6.68
CA ILE A 75 3.70 -3.21 6.98
C ILE A 75 4.81 -4.18 6.55
N ALA A 76 4.64 -5.49 6.73
CA ALA A 76 5.62 -6.46 6.26
C ALA A 76 5.73 -6.42 4.73
N LEU A 77 4.58 -6.34 4.04
CA LEU A 77 4.52 -6.27 2.58
C LEU A 77 5.18 -4.99 2.05
N ILE A 78 4.92 -3.82 2.63
CA ILE A 78 5.55 -2.58 2.16
C ILE A 78 7.08 -2.57 2.37
N LYS A 79 7.57 -3.19 3.44
CA LYS A 79 9.02 -3.34 3.68
C LYS A 79 9.67 -4.20 2.60
N MET A 80 8.98 -5.23 2.12
CA MET A 80 9.43 -6.03 0.99
C MET A 80 9.50 -5.19 -0.29
N LEU A 81 8.44 -4.45 -0.63
CA LEU A 81 8.43 -3.57 -1.81
C LEU A 81 9.57 -2.54 -1.77
N TYR A 82 9.75 -1.89 -0.61
CA TYR A 82 10.83 -0.94 -0.38
C TYR A 82 12.21 -1.55 -0.59
N LYS A 83 12.44 -2.74 -0.02
CA LYS A 83 13.70 -3.49 -0.14
C LYS A 83 14.03 -3.84 -1.60
N HIS A 84 13.02 -4.20 -2.37
CA HIS A 84 13.16 -4.58 -3.77
C HIS A 84 13.05 -3.40 -4.74
N THR A 85 12.87 -2.18 -4.26
CA THR A 85 12.77 -0.95 -5.07
C THR A 85 11.64 -1.04 -6.11
N VAL A 86 10.50 -1.62 -5.71
CA VAL A 86 9.35 -1.77 -6.59
C VAL A 86 8.87 -0.41 -7.07
N SER A 87 8.85 -0.18 -8.38
CA SER A 87 8.32 1.06 -8.94
C SER A 87 6.79 1.06 -8.92
N PRO A 88 6.15 2.25 -8.94
CA PRO A 88 4.69 2.34 -9.00
C PRO A 88 4.08 1.53 -10.15
N LEU A 89 4.71 1.52 -11.32
CA LEU A 89 4.26 0.76 -12.49
C LEU A 89 4.12 -0.76 -12.25
N HIS A 90 5.00 -1.35 -11.45
CA HIS A 90 5.01 -2.80 -11.19
C HIS A 90 4.26 -3.15 -9.90
N LEU A 91 3.61 -2.17 -9.26
CA LEU A 91 3.00 -2.36 -7.94
C LEU A 91 1.88 -3.40 -7.99
N ILE A 92 0.96 -3.28 -8.95
CA ILE A 92 -0.21 -4.17 -9.04
C ILE A 92 0.22 -5.60 -9.39
N ASP A 93 1.16 -5.76 -10.31
CA ASP A 93 1.65 -7.08 -10.72
C ASP A 93 2.23 -7.84 -9.52
N ILE A 94 3.02 -7.15 -8.69
CA ILE A 94 3.62 -7.76 -7.49
C ILE A 94 2.58 -7.97 -6.40
N LEU A 95 1.73 -6.98 -6.11
CA LEU A 95 0.74 -7.08 -5.04
C LEU A 95 -0.35 -8.11 -5.35
N GLY A 96 -0.69 -8.33 -6.62
CA GLY A 96 -1.67 -9.32 -7.04
C GLY A 96 -1.38 -10.72 -6.49
N GLU A 97 -0.10 -11.11 -6.42
CA GLU A 97 0.31 -12.42 -5.89
C GLU A 97 0.06 -12.57 -4.37
N TYR A 98 -0.08 -11.47 -3.63
CA TYR A 98 -0.29 -11.49 -2.17
C TYR A 98 -1.71 -11.17 -1.75
N ILE A 99 -2.44 -10.37 -2.54
CA ILE A 99 -3.77 -9.87 -2.16
C ILE A 99 -4.77 -11.02 -2.04
N ASP A 100 -4.69 -12.02 -2.90
CA ASP A 100 -5.61 -13.16 -2.87
C ASP A 100 -5.57 -13.87 -1.50
N ASP A 101 -4.38 -14.11 -0.96
CA ASP A 101 -4.19 -14.70 0.37
C ASP A 101 -4.64 -13.79 1.52
N TYR A 102 -4.73 -12.48 1.29
CA TYR A 102 -5.03 -11.50 2.34
C TYR A 102 -6.53 -11.20 2.41
N THR A 103 -7.32 -11.61 1.41
CA THR A 103 -8.78 -11.49 1.44
C THR A 103 -9.41 -12.22 2.62
N THR A 104 -8.84 -13.38 3.02
CA THR A 104 -9.32 -14.18 4.15
C THR A 104 -9.22 -13.46 5.49
N ASP A 105 -8.35 -12.44 5.60
CA ASP A 105 -8.23 -11.64 6.83
C ASP A 105 -9.53 -10.88 7.15
N TYR A 106 -10.30 -10.48 6.13
CA TYR A 106 -11.61 -9.86 6.34
C TYR A 106 -12.63 -10.87 6.84
N ASP A 107 -12.63 -12.10 6.31
CA ASP A 107 -13.53 -13.16 6.73
C ASP A 107 -13.26 -13.56 8.20
N GLU A 108 -11.98 -13.71 8.57
CA GLU A 108 -11.58 -13.97 9.97
C GLU A 108 -12.06 -12.85 10.90
N MET A 109 -11.87 -11.59 10.51
CA MET A 109 -12.32 -10.44 11.30
C MET A 109 -13.85 -10.38 11.41
N LEU A 110 -14.58 -10.62 10.32
CA LEU A 110 -16.04 -10.65 10.32
C LEU A 110 -16.59 -11.80 11.17
N ASN A 111 -15.99 -12.98 11.09
CA ASN A 111 -16.36 -14.13 11.92
C ASN A 111 -16.19 -13.81 13.40
N ASN A 112 -15.08 -13.19 13.79
CA ASN A 112 -14.86 -12.77 15.19
C ASN A 112 -15.89 -11.74 15.66
N ILE A 113 -16.33 -10.83 14.79
CA ILE A 113 -17.38 -9.84 15.11
C ILE A 113 -18.76 -10.52 15.25
N CYS A 114 -19.08 -11.49 14.39
CA CYS A 114 -20.40 -12.15 14.37
C CYS A 114 -20.54 -13.29 15.40
N SER A 115 -19.43 -13.81 15.92
CA SER A 115 -19.43 -14.87 16.95
C SER A 115 -19.44 -14.33 18.39
N CYS A 116 -19.49 -13.00 18.57
CA CYS A 116 -19.75 -12.32 19.83
C CYS A 116 -21.24 -11.97 19.96
#